data_AF-A0A2V9NJK4-F1
#
_entry.id   AF-A0A2V9NJK4-F1
#
_cell.length_a   1.000
_cell.length_b   1.000
_cell.length_c   1.000
_cell.angle_alpha   90.00
_cell.angle_beta   90.00
_cell.angle_gamma   90.00
#
_symmetry.space_group_name_H-M   'P 1'
#
loop_
_entity.id
_entity.type
_entity.pdbx_description
1 polymer ?
#
loop_
_entity_poly.entity_id
_entity_poly.type
_entity_poly.pdbx_seq_one_letter_code
_entity_poly.pdbx_strand_id
1 'polypeptide(L)'
;SRRFKSVNRRELLKLTPALALGAFAIPKVQEPLLKAGLGFSDWASAALFRSGHLAPTFSDSELTPFNRFPINDYDVDDPGVDLERWNLPVTGAVQKPGTYTQVQIQSLPKITQNTRHVCV
;
A
#
# COMPACT_ATOMS: atom_id res chain seq x y z
N SER A 1 -6.14 -52.82 13.37
CA SER A 1 -5.02 -52.30 12.58
C SER A 1 -5.37 -50.94 11.99
N ARG A 2 -5.03 -49.82 12.65
CA ARG A 2 -5.26 -48.47 12.10
C ARG A 2 -4.15 -48.17 11.09
N ARG A 3 -4.44 -48.44 9.81
CA ARG A 3 -3.58 -48.07 8.68
C ARG A 3 -3.70 -46.56 8.51
N PHE A 4 -2.81 -45.78 9.13
CA PHE A 4 -2.62 -44.40 8.72
C PHE A 4 -2.12 -44.46 7.28
N LYS A 5 -3.01 -44.19 6.32
CA LYS A 5 -2.63 -44.06 4.91
C LYS A 5 -1.53 -42.99 4.86
N SER A 6 -0.36 -43.34 4.31
CA SER A 6 0.71 -42.39 4.09
C SER A 6 0.20 -41.33 3.12
N VAL A 7 -0.16 -40.16 3.64
CA VAL A 7 -0.62 -39.04 2.81
C VAL A 7 0.56 -38.64 1.93
N ASN A 8 0.37 -38.71 0.61
CA ASN A 8 1.41 -38.33 -0.33
C ASN A 8 1.64 -36.82 -0.23
N ARG A 9 2.88 -36.33 -0.41
CA ARG A 9 3.21 -34.90 -0.42
C ARG A 9 2.26 -34.08 -1.30
N ARG A 10 1.84 -34.64 -2.44
CA ARG A 10 0.88 -34.01 -3.35
C ARG A 10 -0.53 -33.86 -2.76
N GLU A 11 -0.99 -34.80 -1.95
CA GLU A 11 -2.28 -34.69 -1.25
C GLU A 11 -2.19 -33.70 -0.10
N LEU A 12 -1.05 -33.65 0.58
CA LEU A 12 -0.79 -32.68 1.65
C LEU A 12 -0.85 -31.23 1.12
N LEU A 13 -0.24 -30.98 -0.04
CA LEU A 13 -0.23 -29.67 -0.69
C LEU A 13 -1.62 -29.20 -1.14
N LYS A 14 -2.53 -30.13 -1.45
CA LYS A 14 -3.92 -29.79 -1.81
C LYS A 14 -4.75 -29.34 -0.62
N LEU A 15 -4.38 -29.74 0.59
CA LEU A 15 -5.06 -29.36 1.83
C LEU A 15 -4.54 -28.02 2.38
N THR A 16 -3.37 -27.58 1.95
CA THR A 16 -2.73 -26.36 2.44
C THR A 16 -3.61 -25.10 2.30
N PRO A 17 -4.30 -24.85 1.16
CA PRO A 17 -5.17 -23.68 1.04
C PRO A 17 -6.34 -23.71 2.04
N ALA A 18 -6.97 -24.87 2.23
CA ALA A 18 -8.09 -25.02 3.15
C ALA A 18 -7.66 -24.83 4.63
N LEU A 19 -6.48 -25.35 4.98
CA LEU A 19 -5.89 -25.14 6.32
C LEU A 19 -5.51 -23.69 6.56
N ALA A 20 -4.96 -23.00 5.56
CA ALA A 20 -4.63 -21.58 5.66
C ALA A 20 -5.90 -20.73 5.86
N LEU A 21 -6.95 -20.96 5.05
CA LEU A 21 -8.23 -20.27 5.21
C LEU A 21 -8.86 -20.54 6.59
N GLY A 22 -8.81 -21.79 7.07
CA GLY A 22 -9.28 -22.13 8.41
C GLY A 22 -8.50 -21.44 9.53
N ALA A 23 -7.19 -21.24 9.37
CA ALA A 23 -6.36 -20.52 10.32
C ALA A 23 -6.67 -19.01 10.35
N PHE A 24 -6.97 -18.40 9.20
CA PHE A 24 -7.40 -16.99 9.13
C PHE A 24 -8.73 -16.71 9.84
N ALA A 25 -9.60 -17.72 9.96
CA ALA A 25 -10.86 -17.60 10.69
C ALA A 25 -10.70 -17.62 12.22
N ILE A 26 -9.49 -17.87 12.75
CA ILE A 26 -9.20 -17.90 14.18
C ILE A 26 -8.59 -16.56 14.58
N PRO A 27 -9.30 -15.70 15.36
CA PRO A 27 -8.84 -14.33 15.64
C PRO A 27 -7.45 -14.24 16.28
N LYS A 28 -7.10 -15.19 17.16
CA LYS A 28 -5.79 -15.25 17.83
C LYS A 28 -4.62 -15.52 16.88
N VAL A 29 -4.88 -16.14 15.73
CA VAL A 29 -3.87 -16.52 14.72
C VAL A 29 -3.87 -15.54 13.56
N GLN A 30 -5.00 -14.90 13.30
CA GLN A 30 -5.19 -13.97 12.20
C GLN A 30 -4.19 -12.80 12.21
N GLU A 31 -4.04 -12.11 13.34
CA GLU A 31 -3.15 -10.93 13.40
C GLU A 31 -1.66 -11.29 13.18
N PRO A 32 -1.08 -12.31 13.84
CA PRO A 32 0.27 -12.77 13.51
C PRO A 32 0.45 -13.18 12.04
N LEU A 33 -0.58 -13.84 11.47
CA LEU A 33 -0.54 -14.30 10.09
C LEU A 33 -0.61 -13.15 9.08
N LEU A 34 -1.43 -12.13 9.35
CA LEU A 34 -1.47 -10.88 8.58
C LEU A 34 -0.13 -10.16 8.65
N LYS A 35 0.46 -10.01 9.84
CA LYS A 35 1.79 -9.38 9.99
C LYS A 35 2.87 -10.13 9.21
N ALA A 36 2.86 -11.47 9.25
CA ALA A 36 3.79 -12.29 8.47
C ALA A 36 3.57 -12.12 6.96
N GLY A 37 2.32 -12.09 6.51
CA GLY A 37 1.96 -11.85 5.10
C GLY A 37 2.39 -10.46 4.62
N LEU A 38 2.18 -9.42 5.44
CA LEU A 38 2.65 -8.06 5.16
C LEU A 38 4.18 -8.01 5.07
N GLY A 39 4.89 -8.63 6.02
CA GLY A 39 6.36 -8.69 5.98
C GLY A 39 6.90 -9.44 4.76
N PHE A 40 6.21 -10.50 4.31
CA PHE A 40 6.55 -11.19 3.06
C PHE A 40 6.32 -10.27 1.85
N SER A 41 5.18 -9.57 1.81
CA SER A 41 4.87 -8.60 0.76
C SER A 41 5.89 -7.48 0.70
N ASP A 42 6.33 -6.94 1.85
CA ASP A 42 7.35 -5.90 1.95
C ASP A 42 8.71 -6.40 1.44
N TRP A 43 9.10 -7.63 1.82
CA TRP A 43 10.33 -8.25 1.32
C TRP A 43 10.31 -8.45 -0.20
N ALA A 44 9.21 -8.99 -0.73
CA ALA A 44 9.05 -9.18 -2.17
C ALA A 44 9.04 -7.84 -2.91
N SER A 45 8.34 -6.84 -2.36
CA SER A 45 8.28 -5.49 -2.90
C SER A 45 9.64 -4.82 -2.89
N ALA A 46 10.44 -4.97 -1.84
CA ALA A 46 11.79 -4.44 -1.77
C ALA A 46 12.74 -5.08 -2.80
N ALA A 47 12.51 -6.35 -3.16
CA ALA A 47 13.26 -7.03 -4.21
C ALA A 47 12.83 -6.60 -5.64
N LEU A 48 11.54 -6.30 -5.81
CA LEU A 48 10.95 -5.93 -7.11
C LEU A 48 11.11 -4.43 -7.43
N PHE A 49 10.82 -3.56 -6.47
CA PHE A 49 10.90 -2.11 -6.64
C PHE A 49 12.35 -1.65 -6.49
N ARG A 50 12.95 -1.28 -7.62
CA ARG A 50 14.30 -0.73 -7.69
C ARG A 50 14.22 0.79 -7.69
N SER A 51 15.05 1.46 -6.87
CA SER A 51 15.07 2.92 -6.75
C SER A 51 15.32 3.66 -8.07
N GLY A 52 15.98 3.02 -9.04
CA GLY A 52 16.23 3.57 -10.37
C GLY A 52 15.11 3.33 -11.41
N HIS A 53 14.07 2.56 -11.07
CA HIS A 53 12.95 2.30 -11.98
C HIS A 53 11.77 3.19 -11.62
N LEU A 54 11.86 4.45 -12.03
CA LEU A 54 10.84 5.45 -11.76
C LEU A 54 9.57 5.19 -12.58
N ALA A 55 8.43 5.63 -12.07
CA ALA A 55 7.18 5.61 -12.80
C ALA A 55 7.32 6.41 -14.11
N PRO A 56 6.65 6.00 -15.20
CA PRO A 56 6.63 6.78 -16.44
C PRO A 56 6.10 8.19 -16.19
N THR A 57 6.74 9.17 -16.82
CA THR A 57 6.24 10.54 -16.91
C THR A 57 5.67 10.79 -18.30
N PHE A 58 4.72 11.71 -18.39
CA PHE A 58 3.97 12.01 -19.62
C PHE A 58 4.26 13.43 -20.13
N SER A 59 4.01 13.67 -21.40
CA SER A 59 4.15 15.01 -21.97
C SER A 59 2.99 15.93 -21.57
N ASP A 60 3.18 17.24 -21.64
CA ASP A 60 2.10 18.21 -21.37
C ASP A 60 0.91 18.05 -22.34
N SER A 61 1.16 17.53 -23.54
CA SER A 61 0.11 17.28 -24.54
C SER A 61 -0.85 16.15 -24.16
N GLU A 62 -0.47 15.30 -23.21
CA GLU A 62 -1.27 14.20 -22.70
C GLU A 62 -2.06 14.57 -21.45
N LEU A 63 -1.91 15.81 -20.95
CA LEU A 63 -2.62 16.27 -19.77
C LEU A 63 -4.13 16.27 -20.02
N THR A 64 -4.84 15.61 -19.11
CA THR A 64 -6.30 15.71 -19.06
C THR A 64 -6.66 17.13 -18.60
N PRO A 65 -7.46 17.89 -19.37
CA PRO A 65 -7.95 19.19 -18.90
C PRO A 65 -8.64 19.07 -17.55
N PHE A 66 -8.42 20.04 -16.66
CA PHE A 66 -8.91 19.98 -15.27
C PHE A 66 -10.41 19.74 -15.17
N ASN A 67 -11.20 20.37 -16.03
CA ASN A 67 -12.66 20.19 -16.11
C ASN A 67 -13.11 18.81 -16.63
N ARG A 68 -12.19 17.95 -17.05
CA ARG A 68 -12.42 16.56 -17.47
C ARG A 68 -11.68 15.56 -16.58
N PHE A 69 -11.01 16.01 -15.52
CA PHE A 69 -10.30 15.13 -14.61
C PHE A 69 -11.32 14.30 -13.83
N PRO A 70 -11.25 12.95 -13.86
CA PRO A 70 -12.19 12.12 -13.12
C PRO A 70 -11.95 12.28 -11.62
N ILE A 71 -13.01 12.63 -10.88
CA ILE A 71 -13.00 12.74 -9.43
C ILE A 71 -13.64 11.47 -8.87
N ASN A 72 -12.91 10.78 -7.99
CA ASN A 72 -13.44 9.67 -7.20
C ASN A 72 -13.63 10.18 -5.78
N ASP A 73 -14.81 10.70 -5.48
CA ASP A 73 -15.19 11.15 -4.15
C ASP A 73 -16.11 10.14 -3.46
N TYR A 74 -16.12 10.20 -2.14
CA TYR A 74 -17.07 9.50 -1.28
C TYR A 74 -17.64 10.54 -0.31
N ASP A 75 -18.16 11.66 -0.80
CA ASP A 75 -18.47 12.79 0.09
C ASP A 75 -19.94 12.86 0.54
N VAL A 76 -20.13 12.64 1.84
CA VAL A 76 -21.21 13.23 2.65
C VAL A 76 -20.68 14.17 3.74
N ASP A 77 -19.38 14.19 4.01
CA ASP A 77 -18.77 15.02 5.07
C ASP A 77 -17.52 15.74 4.51
N ASP A 78 -17.68 16.99 4.07
CA ASP A 78 -16.55 17.90 3.80
C ASP A 78 -16.20 18.62 5.11
N PRO A 79 -15.11 18.23 5.81
CA PRO A 79 -14.75 18.86 7.09
C PRO A 79 -14.21 20.29 6.92
N GLY A 80 -14.05 20.78 5.69
CA GLY A 80 -13.30 22.00 5.38
C GLY A 80 -11.80 21.82 5.62
N VAL A 81 -10.97 22.51 4.83
CA VAL A 81 -9.51 22.43 4.95
C VAL A 81 -8.96 23.74 5.51
N ASP A 82 -8.48 23.71 6.76
CA ASP A 82 -7.69 24.79 7.37
C ASP A 82 -6.20 24.54 7.14
N LEU A 83 -5.65 25.15 6.08
CA LEU A 83 -4.25 25.00 5.69
C LEU A 83 -3.25 25.60 6.70
N GLU A 84 -3.68 26.54 7.54
CA GLU A 84 -2.81 27.16 8.55
C GLU A 84 -2.60 26.23 9.75
N ARG A 85 -3.63 25.47 10.12
CA ARG A 85 -3.57 24.49 11.21
C ARG A 85 -3.16 23.08 10.76
N TRP A 86 -3.15 22.84 9.45
CA TRP A 86 -2.80 21.54 8.90
C TRP A 86 -1.32 21.20 9.12
N ASN A 87 -1.08 19.95 9.51
CA ASN A 87 0.25 19.41 9.78
C ASN A 87 0.38 17.99 9.25
N LEU A 88 1.54 17.64 8.72
CA LEU A 88 1.87 16.29 8.23
C LEU A 88 2.77 15.55 9.23
N PRO A 89 2.27 14.52 9.94
CA PRO A 89 3.12 13.64 10.73
C PRO A 89 3.88 12.67 9.80
N VAL A 90 5.20 12.65 9.92
CA VAL A 90 6.11 11.78 9.17
C VAL A 90 6.80 10.82 10.14
N THR A 91 6.57 9.52 9.96
CA THR A 91 7.05 8.45 10.84
C THR A 91 7.62 7.27 10.04
N GLY A 92 8.06 6.21 10.72
CA GLY A 92 8.60 5.01 10.09
C GLY A 92 10.10 5.08 9.81
N ALA A 93 10.57 4.30 8.84
CA ALA A 93 11.99 4.17 8.50
C ALA A 93 12.47 5.33 7.60
N VAL A 94 12.48 6.55 8.15
CA VAL A 94 12.90 7.77 7.45
C VAL A 94 14.08 8.43 8.15
N GLN A 95 14.90 9.18 7.42
CA GLN A 95 16.05 9.90 7.99
C GLN A 95 15.64 11.06 8.90
N LYS A 96 14.45 11.65 8.69
CA LYS A 96 13.96 12.83 9.40
C LYS A 96 12.46 12.67 9.74
N PRO A 97 12.12 11.94 10.81
CA PRO A 97 10.74 11.89 11.31
C PRO A 97 10.37 13.21 11.99
N GLY A 98 9.08 13.53 12.05
CA GLY A 98 8.59 14.75 12.70
C GLY A 98 7.22 15.19 12.20
N THR A 99 6.71 16.26 12.78
CA THR A 99 5.47 16.92 12.34
C THR A 99 5.83 18.16 11.55
N TYR A 100 5.40 18.21 10.28
CA TYR A 100 5.73 19.29 9.35
C TYR A 100 4.54 20.20 9.13
N THR A 101 4.76 21.51 9.25
CA THR A 101 3.77 22.52 8.86
C THR A 101 3.72 22.66 7.34
N GLN A 102 2.64 23.23 6.82
CA GLN A 102 2.52 23.52 5.38
C GLN A 102 3.66 24.41 4.87
N VAL A 103 4.08 25.42 5.64
CA VAL A 103 5.20 26.31 5.30
C VAL A 103 6.52 25.53 5.18
N GLN A 104 6.78 24.60 6.11
CA GLN A 104 7.98 23.76 6.05
C GLN A 104 7.98 22.87 4.81
N ILE A 105 6.85 22.26 4.46
CA ILE A 105 6.72 21.43 3.25
C ILE A 105 6.96 22.26 1.98
N GLN A 106 6.37 23.45 1.89
CA GLN A 106 6.53 24.33 0.72
C GLN A 106 7.96 24.85 0.53
N SER A 107 8.76 24.88 1.60
CA SER A 107 10.19 25.23 1.52
C SER A 107 11.10 24.11 0.99
N LEU A 108 10.57 22.88 0.82
CA LEU A 108 11.32 21.77 0.24
C LEU A 108 11.52 21.97 -1.27
N PRO A 109 12.55 21.37 -1.88
CA PRO A 109 12.74 21.41 -3.33
C PRO A 109 11.50 20.93 -4.08
N LYS A 110 10.98 21.77 -4.98
CA LYS A 110 9.80 21.44 -5.79
C LYS A 110 10.20 20.61 -7.01
N ILE A 111 9.46 19.53 -7.24
CA ILE A 111 9.57 18.68 -8.44
C ILE A 111 8.22 18.72 -9.15
N THR A 112 8.24 18.84 -10.48
CA THR A 112 7.04 18.80 -11.33
C THR A 112 7.12 17.57 -12.22
N GLN A 113 6.03 16.80 -12.27
CA GLN A 113 5.91 15.59 -13.08
C GLN A 113 4.46 15.42 -13.54
N ASN A 114 4.28 15.04 -14.81
CA ASN A 114 2.99 14.59 -15.30
C ASN A 114 2.92 13.07 -15.10
N THR A 115 1.94 12.61 -14.33
CA THR A 115 1.73 11.20 -14.02
C THR A 115 0.30 10.81 -14.36
N ARG A 116 0.04 9.50 -14.44
CA ARG A 116 -1.31 8.97 -14.64
C ARG A 116 -1.88 8.49 -13.32
N HIS A 117 -2.95 9.12 -12.86
CA HIS A 117 -3.76 8.60 -11.76
C HIS A 117 -4.72 7.53 -12.32
N VAL A 118 -4.73 6.35 -11.69
CA VAL A 118 -5.61 5.24 -12.05
C VAL A 118 -6.25 4.72 -10.77
N CYS A 119 -7.58 4.75 -10.69
CA CYS A 119 -8.31 4.13 -9.59
C CYS A 119 -8.14 2.60 -9.67
N VAL A 120 -7.97 1.96 -8.50
CA VAL A 120 -7.86 0.51 -8.35
C VAL A 120 -9.22 -0.18 -8.50
#